data_AF-A0A4Y4BXL7-F1
#
_entry.id   AF-A0A4Y4BXL7-F1
#
_cell.length_a   1.000
_cell.length_b   1.000
_cell.length_c   1.000
_cell.angle_alpha   90.00
_cell.angle_beta   90.00
_cell.angle_gamma   90.00
#
_symmetry.space_group_name_H-M   'P 1'
#
loop_
_entity.id
_entity.type
_entity.pdbx_description
1 polymer ?
#
loop_
_entity_poly.entity_id
_entity_poly.type
_entity_poly.pdbx_seq_one_letter_code
_entity_poly.pdbx_strand_id
1 'polypeptide(L)'
;MDRRESGKTPRQLVPVVLTGAMGKYGGELWDAAERDGRIKPGRGPNFTKRVLPDLAPLLRKDALDQGIPRSAVDRSDRPTRGVLIPPEEGGPFPERLGPCGWSSEDPGEFQWDIVTRGRAHWLLARDAVATGWLAAAMHGLPHWADSEPVVFFSTHTRRSARSRFGAKFRTPPADLVTVRPDPLFPELRSVDAATAAVQCLSSVMRGKKTW
;
A
#
# COMPACT_ATOMS: atom_id res chain seq x y z
N MET A 1 -24.59 -6.81 -49.68
CA MET A 1 -24.90 -6.76 -48.23
C MET A 1 -23.57 -6.60 -47.51
N ASP A 2 -23.07 -5.38 -47.41
CA ASP A 2 -21.72 -5.13 -46.90
C ASP A 2 -21.70 -4.96 -45.39
N ARG A 3 -20.84 -5.74 -44.73
CA ARG A 3 -20.54 -5.58 -43.31
C ARG A 3 -19.62 -4.38 -43.14
N ARG A 4 -20.05 -3.36 -42.40
CA ARG A 4 -19.19 -2.25 -41.99
C ARG A 4 -18.21 -2.72 -40.92
N GLU A 5 -16.94 -2.82 -41.26
CA GLU A 5 -15.87 -3.00 -40.26
C GLU A 5 -15.66 -1.69 -39.49
N SER A 6 -16.14 -1.64 -38.25
CA SER A 6 -15.90 -0.53 -37.33
C SER A 6 -14.52 -0.66 -36.70
N GLY A 7 -13.47 -0.29 -37.44
CA GLY A 7 -12.11 -0.18 -36.92
C GLY A 7 -11.97 0.88 -35.82
N LYS A 8 -12.24 0.51 -34.56
CA LYS A 8 -11.82 1.29 -33.39
C LYS A 8 -10.40 0.91 -33.02
N THR A 9 -9.44 1.68 -33.49
CA THR A 9 -8.06 1.62 -32.99
C THR A 9 -8.06 1.83 -31.48
N PRO A 10 -7.58 0.88 -30.66
CA PRO A 10 -7.43 1.13 -29.24
C PRO A 10 -6.39 2.25 -29.06
N ARG A 11 -6.75 3.31 -28.34
CA ARG A 11 -5.75 4.29 -27.90
C ARG A 11 -4.77 3.56 -26.99
N GLN A 12 -3.53 3.41 -27.44
CA GLN A 12 -2.44 3.02 -26.55
C GLN A 12 -2.36 4.06 -25.43
N LEU A 13 -2.67 3.64 -24.21
CA LEU A 13 -2.25 4.36 -23.02
C LEU A 13 -0.73 4.28 -23.00
N VAL A 14 -0.07 5.41 -23.18
CA VAL A 14 1.39 5.48 -23.08
C VAL A 14 1.75 5.13 -21.63
N PRO A 15 2.51 4.05 -21.37
CA PRO A 15 2.95 3.76 -20.02
C PRO A 15 3.88 4.91 -19.60
N VAL A 16 3.48 5.65 -18.57
CA VAL A 16 4.37 6.60 -17.91
C VAL A 16 5.37 5.78 -17.11
N VAL A 17 6.42 5.32 -17.79
CA VAL A 17 7.54 4.61 -17.18
C VAL A 17 8.28 5.62 -16.30
N LEU A 18 7.93 5.66 -15.02
CA LEU A 18 8.66 6.40 -14.00
C LEU A 18 10.01 5.72 -13.78
N THR A 19 11.00 6.07 -14.60
CA THR A 19 12.41 5.70 -14.45
C THR A 19 13.08 6.43 -13.28
N GLY A 20 12.54 6.20 -12.08
CA GLY A 20 13.21 6.51 -10.81
C GLY A 20 13.64 5.20 -10.16
N ALA A 21 14.95 4.96 -10.08
CA ALA A 21 15.49 3.77 -9.43
C ALA A 21 15.26 3.84 -7.89
N MET A 22 14.10 3.38 -7.44
CA MET A 22 13.79 3.20 -6.02
C MET A 22 14.46 1.93 -5.51
N GLY A 23 15.24 2.06 -4.44
CA GLY A 23 16.24 1.05 -4.07
C GLY A 23 15.67 -0.33 -3.71
N LYS A 24 16.26 -1.37 -4.31
CA LYS A 24 16.18 -2.74 -3.77
C LYS A 24 16.67 -2.74 -2.31
N TYR A 25 15.77 -2.95 -1.36
CA TYR A 25 16.17 -3.25 0.01
C TYR A 25 16.47 -4.75 0.13
N GLY A 26 17.61 -5.08 0.75
CA GLY A 26 18.05 -6.47 0.98
C GLY A 26 19.54 -6.70 0.74
N GLY A 27 20.10 -6.17 -0.36
CA GLY A 27 21.49 -6.44 -0.74
C GLY A 27 21.78 -7.91 -1.08
N GLU A 28 23.05 -8.24 -1.26
CA GLU A 28 23.47 -9.55 -1.81
C GLU A 28 23.06 -10.75 -0.96
N LEU A 29 23.09 -10.63 0.38
CA LEU A 29 22.71 -11.69 1.31
C LEU A 29 21.21 -12.02 1.24
N TRP A 30 20.39 -11.04 0.90
CA TRP A 30 18.94 -11.17 0.75
C TRP A 30 18.57 -11.70 -0.64
N ASP A 31 19.21 -11.18 -1.69
CA ASP A 31 19.12 -11.73 -3.06
C ASP A 31 19.56 -13.22 -3.06
N ALA A 32 20.57 -13.58 -2.25
CA ALA A 32 20.94 -14.98 -2.02
C ALA A 32 19.85 -15.78 -1.28
N ALA A 33 19.31 -15.26 -0.17
CA ALA A 33 18.25 -15.93 0.58
C ALA A 33 16.93 -16.10 -0.23
N GLU A 34 16.65 -15.21 -1.17
CA GLU A 34 15.55 -15.36 -2.13
C GLU A 34 15.86 -16.44 -3.18
N ARG A 35 17.06 -16.46 -3.79
CA ARG A 35 17.50 -17.53 -4.70
C ARG A 35 17.48 -18.91 -4.04
N ASP A 36 17.85 -19.00 -2.77
CA ASP A 36 17.86 -20.24 -1.98
C ASP A 36 16.45 -20.70 -1.55
N GLY A 37 15.38 -19.98 -1.93
CA GLY A 37 14.01 -20.28 -1.52
C GLY A 37 13.71 -20.02 -0.03
N ARG A 38 14.66 -19.44 0.71
CA ARG A 38 14.53 -19.12 2.15
C ARG A 38 13.57 -17.94 2.39
N ILE A 39 13.32 -17.10 1.37
CA ILE A 39 12.34 -16.00 1.43
C ILE A 39 11.29 -16.13 0.31
N LYS A 40 10.12 -16.67 0.64
CA LYS A 40 9.01 -16.87 -0.33
C LYS A 40 8.45 -15.54 -0.88
N PRO A 41 7.95 -15.51 -2.13
CA PRO A 41 7.14 -14.40 -2.67
C PRO A 41 5.65 -14.51 -2.27
N GLY A 42 4.93 -13.39 -2.16
CA GLY A 42 3.51 -13.36 -1.74
C GLY A 42 2.97 -11.96 -1.40
N ARG A 43 1.73 -11.85 -0.90
CA ARG A 43 1.14 -10.58 -0.42
C ARG A 43 1.12 -10.51 1.11
N GLY A 44 1.06 -9.30 1.65
CA GLY A 44 0.85 -9.07 3.09
C GLY A 44 2.11 -9.16 3.94
N PRO A 45 1.98 -9.09 5.28
CA PRO A 45 3.10 -8.94 6.20
C PRO A 45 4.17 -10.01 6.09
N ASN A 46 3.75 -11.25 5.85
CA ASN A 46 4.64 -12.41 5.80
C ASN A 46 5.54 -12.43 4.53
N PHE A 47 5.30 -11.54 3.56
CA PHE A 47 5.94 -11.58 2.22
C PHE A 47 6.37 -10.22 1.67
N THR A 48 6.03 -9.11 2.34
CA THR A 48 6.34 -7.78 1.81
C THR A 48 7.78 -7.40 2.12
N LYS A 49 8.57 -7.25 1.05
CA LYS A 49 10.01 -6.90 1.10
C LYS A 49 10.31 -5.47 0.62
N ARG A 50 9.28 -4.73 0.18
CA ARG A 50 9.42 -3.44 -0.52
C ARG A 50 9.29 -2.27 0.44
N VAL A 51 10.31 -1.42 0.49
CA VAL A 51 10.19 -0.06 1.04
C VAL A 51 9.44 0.78 0.00
N LEU A 52 8.31 1.38 0.40
CA LEU A 52 7.45 2.19 -0.48
C LEU A 52 7.13 1.48 -1.81
N PRO A 53 6.27 0.44 -1.81
CA PRO A 53 5.96 -0.32 -3.02
C PRO A 53 5.49 0.57 -4.17
N ASP A 54 5.65 0.07 -5.39
CA ASP A 54 5.17 0.66 -6.64
C ASP A 54 3.64 0.58 -6.82
N LEU A 55 2.96 -0.23 -6.00
CA LEU A 55 1.52 -0.45 -6.07
C LEU A 55 0.70 0.78 -5.66
N ALA A 56 0.04 1.41 -6.64
CA ALA A 56 -0.83 2.57 -6.43
C ALA A 56 -2.31 2.17 -6.30
N PRO A 57 -2.92 2.17 -5.09
CA PRO A 57 -4.37 2.08 -4.96
C PRO A 57 -5.08 3.27 -5.60
N LEU A 58 -6.30 3.06 -6.09
CA LEU A 58 -7.14 4.07 -6.73
C LEU A 58 -8.50 4.17 -6.05
N LEU A 59 -9.09 5.38 -6.01
CA LEU A 59 -10.51 5.51 -5.72
C LEU A 59 -11.32 4.83 -6.82
N ARG A 60 -12.39 4.13 -6.44
CA ARG A 60 -13.29 3.46 -7.40
C ARG A 60 -13.85 4.43 -8.45
N LYS A 61 -14.12 5.67 -8.05
CA LYS A 61 -14.61 6.72 -8.95
C LYS A 61 -13.55 7.04 -10.00
N ASP A 62 -12.36 7.41 -9.57
CA ASP A 62 -11.24 7.79 -10.43
C ASP A 62 -10.87 6.67 -11.40
N ALA A 63 -10.91 5.40 -10.96
CA ALA A 63 -10.72 4.23 -11.83
C ALA A 63 -11.77 4.13 -12.95
N LEU A 64 -13.04 4.42 -12.67
CA LEU A 64 -14.11 4.45 -13.68
C LEU A 64 -13.96 5.68 -14.59
N ASP A 65 -13.59 6.84 -14.04
CA ASP A 65 -13.34 8.07 -14.78
C ASP A 65 -12.12 7.93 -15.73
N GLN A 66 -11.13 7.10 -15.37
CA GLN A 66 -10.00 6.68 -16.21
C GLN A 66 -10.38 5.64 -17.30
N GLY A 67 -11.63 5.17 -17.33
CA GLY A 67 -12.14 4.24 -18.33
C GLY A 67 -11.94 2.76 -18.00
N ILE A 68 -11.51 2.39 -16.78
CA ILE A 68 -11.40 0.99 -16.38
C ILE A 68 -12.82 0.36 -16.37
N PRO A 69 -13.05 -0.76 -17.07
CA PRO A 69 -14.38 -1.37 -17.15
C PRO A 69 -14.96 -1.68 -15.78
N ARG A 70 -16.26 -1.40 -15.59
CA ARG A 70 -16.97 -1.69 -14.33
C ARG A 70 -16.83 -3.15 -13.88
N SER A 71 -16.81 -4.09 -14.83
CA SER A 71 -16.57 -5.52 -14.57
C SER A 71 -15.18 -5.82 -14.00
N ALA A 72 -14.14 -5.09 -14.42
CA ALA A 72 -12.79 -5.20 -13.85
C ALA A 72 -12.76 -4.59 -12.44
N VAL A 73 -13.28 -3.37 -12.28
CA VAL A 73 -13.44 -2.66 -11.00
C VAL A 73 -14.28 -3.46 -9.97
N ASP A 74 -15.25 -4.24 -10.45
CA ASP A 74 -16.08 -5.09 -9.60
C ASP A 74 -15.36 -6.37 -9.14
N ARG A 75 -14.34 -6.84 -9.88
CA ARG A 75 -13.46 -7.97 -9.54
C ARG A 75 -12.15 -7.57 -8.85
N SER A 76 -11.78 -6.29 -8.87
CA SER A 76 -10.56 -5.79 -8.23
C SER A 76 -10.56 -5.97 -6.72
N ASP A 77 -9.39 -6.28 -6.15
CA ASP A 77 -9.16 -6.30 -4.71
C ASP A 77 -9.42 -4.94 -4.06
N ARG A 78 -9.88 -4.97 -2.80
CA ARG A 78 -10.33 -3.76 -2.06
C ARG A 78 -9.71 -3.72 -0.67
N PRO A 79 -8.55 -3.06 -0.49
CA PRO A 79 -7.94 -2.87 0.83
C PRO A 79 -8.87 -2.12 1.79
N THR A 80 -9.76 -1.27 1.26
CA THR A 80 -10.85 -0.64 2.02
C THR A 80 -12.04 -0.27 1.11
N ARG A 81 -13.20 0.05 1.70
CA ARG A 81 -14.42 0.33 0.94
C ARG A 81 -14.26 1.60 0.09
N GLY A 82 -14.50 1.49 -1.21
CA GLY A 82 -14.42 2.61 -2.16
C GLY A 82 -13.04 2.83 -2.78
N VAL A 83 -12.06 2.03 -2.39
CA VAL A 83 -10.71 2.01 -2.95
C VAL A 83 -10.42 0.61 -3.50
N LEU A 84 -9.70 0.54 -4.61
CA LEU A 84 -9.30 -0.70 -5.25
C LEU A 84 -7.80 -0.72 -5.55
N ILE A 85 -7.27 -1.94 -5.70
CA ILE A 85 -6.01 -2.16 -6.40
C ILE A 85 -6.34 -2.40 -7.87
N PRO A 86 -5.84 -1.60 -8.82
CA PRO A 86 -6.08 -1.85 -10.23
C PRO A 86 -5.43 -3.20 -10.64
N PRO A 87 -6.07 -3.98 -11.53
CA PRO A 87 -5.44 -5.19 -12.05
C PRO A 87 -4.23 -4.81 -12.91
N GLU A 88 -3.15 -5.60 -12.83
CA GLU A 88 -1.98 -5.46 -13.71
C GLU A 88 -2.37 -5.72 -15.17
N GLU A 89 -1.91 -4.90 -16.10
CA GLU A 89 -2.20 -5.09 -17.53
C GLU A 89 -1.59 -6.40 -18.05
N GLY A 90 -2.41 -7.26 -18.63
CA GLY A 90 -1.97 -8.53 -19.25
C GLY A 90 -1.70 -9.68 -18.26
N GLY A 91 -1.73 -9.45 -16.95
CA GLY A 91 -1.66 -10.51 -15.95
C GLY A 91 -2.96 -11.32 -15.85
N PRO A 92 -2.90 -12.61 -15.45
CA PRO A 92 -4.11 -13.34 -15.08
C PRO A 92 -4.81 -12.63 -13.91
N PHE A 93 -6.14 -12.50 -14.00
CA PHE A 93 -6.95 -11.88 -12.94
C PHE A 93 -6.65 -12.55 -11.58
N PRO A 94 -6.61 -11.78 -10.48
CA PRO A 94 -5.92 -12.18 -9.26
C PRO A 94 -6.73 -13.17 -8.41
N GLU A 95 -6.87 -14.40 -8.88
CA GLU A 95 -6.92 -15.51 -7.95
C GLU A 95 -5.53 -15.65 -7.30
N ARG A 96 -5.43 -15.09 -6.09
CA ARG A 96 -4.36 -15.33 -5.09
C ARG A 96 -2.98 -14.71 -5.35
N LEU A 97 -2.69 -14.15 -6.53
CA LEU A 97 -1.32 -13.81 -6.89
C LEU A 97 -0.72 -12.59 -6.14
N GLY A 98 0.40 -12.82 -5.47
CA GLY A 98 1.37 -11.85 -4.96
C GLY A 98 1.68 -10.70 -5.92
N PRO A 99 2.34 -9.62 -5.46
CA PRO A 99 2.70 -8.48 -6.30
C PRO A 99 3.79 -8.79 -7.36
N CYS A 100 4.11 -10.07 -7.54
CA CYS A 100 5.01 -10.61 -8.55
C CYS A 100 4.40 -11.89 -9.20
N GLY A 101 3.08 -12.09 -9.16
CA GLY A 101 2.44 -13.27 -9.76
C GLY A 101 2.45 -14.56 -8.90
N TRP A 102 2.67 -14.49 -7.59
CA TRP A 102 2.90 -15.67 -6.72
C TRP A 102 1.91 -15.81 -5.55
N SER A 103 1.15 -16.89 -5.48
CA SER A 103 0.19 -17.10 -4.38
C SER A 103 0.86 -17.55 -3.08
N SER A 104 0.85 -16.68 -2.08
CA SER A 104 1.05 -17.06 -0.67
C SER A 104 -0.19 -17.75 -0.11
N GLU A 105 -0.03 -18.94 0.48
CA GLU A 105 -1.15 -19.71 1.06
C GLU A 105 -1.77 -19.04 2.30
N ASP A 106 -0.99 -18.27 3.06
CA ASP A 106 -1.47 -17.44 4.17
C ASP A 106 -0.71 -16.08 4.18
N PRO A 107 -1.31 -14.97 3.71
CA PRO A 107 -0.67 -13.65 3.69
C PRO A 107 -0.39 -13.08 5.09
N GLY A 108 -0.91 -13.70 6.16
CA GLY A 108 -0.95 -13.17 7.52
C GLY A 108 -2.21 -12.35 7.78
N GLU A 109 -2.27 -11.66 8.93
CA GLU A 109 -3.46 -10.92 9.38
C GLU A 109 -3.99 -9.90 8.35
N PHE A 110 -3.09 -9.29 7.58
CA PHE A 110 -3.43 -8.29 6.58
C PHE A 110 -3.13 -8.81 5.17
N GLN A 111 -4.08 -8.71 4.26
CA GLN A 111 -3.88 -9.13 2.85
C GLN A 111 -2.82 -8.27 2.11
N TRP A 112 -2.47 -7.10 2.64
CA TRP A 112 -1.62 -6.09 2.01
C TRP A 112 -0.67 -5.45 3.02
N ASP A 113 0.48 -4.98 2.54
CA ASP A 113 1.45 -4.22 3.32
C ASP A 113 0.87 -2.92 3.89
N ILE A 114 1.48 -2.40 4.95
CA ILE A 114 0.97 -1.23 5.65
C ILE A 114 1.03 0.03 4.79
N VAL A 115 1.97 0.16 3.84
CA VAL A 115 2.06 1.33 2.96
C VAL A 115 0.92 1.34 1.94
N THR A 116 0.65 0.21 1.27
CA THR A 116 -0.50 0.02 0.38
C THR A 116 -1.82 0.24 1.13
N ARG A 117 -1.98 -0.32 2.34
CA ARG A 117 -3.15 -0.05 3.21
C ARG A 117 -3.22 1.42 3.64
N GLY A 118 -2.09 2.05 3.91
CA GLY A 118 -1.94 3.45 4.30
C GLY A 118 -2.42 4.38 3.18
N ARG A 119 -1.83 4.25 1.98
CA ARG A 119 -2.26 4.94 0.76
C ARG A 119 -3.76 4.76 0.52
N ALA A 120 -4.26 3.54 0.61
CA ALA A 120 -5.68 3.24 0.41
C ALA A 120 -6.58 3.97 1.41
N HIS A 121 -6.21 4.02 2.69
CA HIS A 121 -6.98 4.77 3.69
C HIS A 121 -6.82 6.29 3.56
N TRP A 122 -5.65 6.79 3.15
CA TRP A 122 -5.40 8.21 2.93
C TRP A 122 -6.15 8.77 1.71
N LEU A 123 -6.43 7.97 0.68
CA LEU A 123 -7.34 8.36 -0.42
C LEU A 123 -8.72 8.79 0.08
N LEU A 124 -9.20 8.21 1.19
CA LEU A 124 -10.46 8.56 1.86
C LEU A 124 -10.29 9.63 2.96
N ALA A 125 -9.06 10.10 3.18
CA ALA A 125 -8.68 10.95 4.31
C ALA A 125 -7.46 11.83 3.97
N ARG A 126 -7.53 12.63 2.90
CA ARG A 126 -6.39 13.38 2.35
C ARG A 126 -5.75 14.38 3.33
N ASP A 127 -6.48 14.82 4.35
CA ASP A 127 -5.97 15.66 5.45
C ASP A 127 -5.03 14.93 6.42
N ALA A 128 -5.06 13.60 6.44
CA ALA A 128 -4.37 12.77 7.43
C ALA A 128 -2.85 12.73 7.25
N VAL A 129 -2.15 12.50 8.37
CA VAL A 129 -0.68 12.36 8.45
C VAL A 129 -0.33 10.99 9.00
N ALA A 130 0.46 10.20 8.27
CA ALA A 130 0.90 8.88 8.67
C ALA A 130 1.74 8.92 9.96
N THR A 131 1.54 7.96 10.85
CA THR A 131 2.22 7.91 12.16
C THR A 131 2.43 6.46 12.64
N GLY A 132 3.33 6.26 13.59
CA GLY A 132 3.65 4.96 14.18
C GLY A 132 4.24 4.01 13.14
N TRP A 133 3.81 2.75 13.17
CA TRP A 133 4.32 1.71 12.28
C TRP A 133 4.15 2.02 10.79
N LEU A 134 3.05 2.67 10.36
CA LEU A 134 2.92 3.14 8.98
C LEU A 134 4.05 4.12 8.63
N ALA A 135 4.32 5.10 9.49
CA ALA A 135 5.40 6.06 9.25
C ALA A 135 6.78 5.37 9.23
N ALA A 136 7.02 4.41 10.11
CA ALA A 136 8.25 3.63 10.12
C ALA A 136 8.44 2.82 8.81
N ALA A 137 7.37 2.21 8.28
CA ALA A 137 7.41 1.52 6.98
C ALA A 137 7.72 2.46 5.83
N MET A 138 7.10 3.65 5.81
CA MET A 138 7.38 4.70 4.83
C MET A 138 8.81 5.24 4.91
N HIS A 139 9.48 5.11 6.06
CA HIS A 139 10.90 5.44 6.28
C HIS A 139 11.86 4.24 6.15
N GLY A 140 11.38 3.06 5.72
CA GLY A 140 12.24 1.91 5.41
C GLY A 140 12.16 0.69 6.34
N LEU A 141 11.17 0.61 7.25
CA LEU A 141 10.98 -0.53 8.16
C LEU A 141 9.73 -1.37 7.82
N PRO A 142 9.75 -2.22 6.77
CA PRO A 142 8.55 -2.88 6.23
C PRO A 142 8.01 -4.02 7.13
N HIS A 143 8.72 -5.15 7.21
CA HIS A 143 8.17 -6.43 7.69
C HIS A 143 7.50 -6.37 9.09
N TRP A 144 8.11 -5.68 10.06
CA TRP A 144 7.51 -5.53 11.39
C TRP A 144 6.29 -4.60 11.41
N ALA A 145 6.27 -3.60 10.55
CA ALA A 145 5.17 -2.64 10.47
C ALA A 145 3.95 -3.21 9.73
N ASP A 146 4.14 -4.16 8.81
CA ASP A 146 3.05 -4.71 8.02
C ASP A 146 2.02 -5.46 8.87
N SER A 147 2.42 -6.08 9.98
CA SER A 147 1.52 -6.74 10.94
C SER A 147 0.74 -5.77 11.85
N GLU A 148 0.81 -4.46 11.62
CA GLU A 148 0.19 -3.44 12.47
C GLU A 148 -1.03 -2.75 11.81
N PRO A 149 -1.97 -2.23 12.60
CA PRO A 149 -3.05 -1.40 12.08
C PRO A 149 -2.49 -0.08 11.52
N VAL A 150 -3.07 0.39 10.42
CA VAL A 150 -2.80 1.74 9.89
C VAL A 150 -3.23 2.80 10.92
N VAL A 151 -2.33 3.70 11.28
CA VAL A 151 -2.61 4.82 12.20
C VAL A 151 -2.26 6.14 11.53
N PHE A 152 -3.16 7.11 11.69
CA PHE A 152 -2.99 8.48 11.24
C PHE A 152 -3.22 9.49 12.36
N PHE A 153 -2.61 10.66 12.24
CA PHE A 153 -3.14 11.88 12.83
C PHE A 153 -4.10 12.58 11.88
N SER A 154 -5.22 13.11 12.40
CA SER A 154 -6.18 13.95 11.66
C SER A 154 -7.01 14.76 12.67
N THR A 155 -7.48 15.93 12.27
CA THR A 155 -8.48 16.71 13.02
C THR A 155 -9.86 16.03 13.09
N HIS A 156 -10.10 15.00 12.26
CA HIS A 156 -11.38 14.30 12.11
C HIS A 156 -11.32 12.86 12.65
N THR A 157 -11.01 12.69 13.93
CA THR A 157 -10.79 11.38 14.57
C THR A 157 -11.99 10.41 14.52
N ARG A 158 -13.21 10.92 14.34
CA ARG A 158 -14.46 10.16 14.22
C ARG A 158 -14.47 9.16 13.04
N ARG A 159 -13.54 9.27 12.09
CA ARG A 159 -13.36 8.31 10.97
C ARG A 159 -12.74 6.98 11.39
N SER A 160 -12.30 6.83 12.65
CA SER A 160 -11.66 5.61 13.16
C SER A 160 -12.55 4.37 12.99
N ALA A 161 -12.06 3.39 12.24
CA ALA A 161 -12.78 2.15 12.04
C ALA A 161 -12.88 1.36 13.35
N ARG A 162 -14.02 0.68 13.59
CA ARG A 162 -14.17 -0.26 14.71
C ARG A 162 -13.40 -1.56 14.48
N SER A 163 -13.39 -2.06 13.24
CA SER A 163 -12.62 -3.26 12.82
C SER A 163 -11.12 -3.13 13.11
N ARG A 164 -10.42 -4.25 13.39
CA ARG A 164 -8.94 -4.29 13.48
C ARG A 164 -8.27 -3.91 12.15
N PHE A 165 -8.92 -4.24 11.03
CA PHE A 165 -8.40 -4.05 9.68
C PHE A 165 -8.47 -2.62 9.13
N GLY A 166 -9.23 -1.73 9.76
CA GLY A 166 -9.40 -0.35 9.28
C GLY A 166 -8.56 0.67 10.04
N ALA A 167 -8.17 1.75 9.35
CA ALA A 167 -7.39 2.84 9.91
C ALA A 167 -7.95 3.41 11.23
N LYS A 168 -7.02 3.79 12.12
CA LYS A 168 -7.27 4.49 13.38
C LYS A 168 -6.78 5.93 13.25
N PHE A 169 -7.60 6.90 13.64
CA PHE A 169 -7.28 8.33 13.56
C PHE A 169 -7.16 8.91 14.97
N ARG A 170 -6.05 9.60 15.22
CA ARG A 170 -5.74 10.28 16.50
C ARG A 170 -5.62 11.79 16.28
N THR A 171 -5.81 12.57 17.33
CA THR A 171 -5.56 14.02 17.28
C THR A 171 -4.05 14.27 17.10
N PRO A 172 -3.62 15.14 16.18
CA PRO A 172 -2.22 15.54 16.07
C PRO A 172 -1.74 16.28 17.35
N PRO A 173 -0.46 16.15 17.75
CA PRO A 173 0.16 17.10 18.68
C PRO A 173 0.27 18.49 18.03
N ALA A 174 0.43 19.54 18.83
CA ALA A 174 0.41 20.93 18.37
C ALA A 174 1.64 21.30 17.50
N ASP A 175 2.77 20.65 17.76
CA ASP A 175 4.10 20.83 17.19
C ASP A 175 4.46 19.73 16.16
N LEU A 176 3.44 19.14 15.50
CA LEU A 176 3.61 18.01 14.58
C LEU A 176 4.49 18.36 13.36
N VAL A 177 5.76 17.97 13.42
CA VAL A 177 6.68 17.97 12.26
C VAL A 177 6.24 16.89 11.26
N THR A 178 6.19 17.24 9.97
CA THR A 178 5.79 16.31 8.90
C THR A 178 6.71 16.39 7.69
N VAL A 179 6.89 15.25 7.04
CA VAL A 179 7.67 15.04 5.81
C VAL A 179 6.83 14.28 4.78
N ARG A 180 7.31 14.20 3.53
CA ARG A 180 6.62 13.52 2.40
C ARG A 180 7.54 12.45 1.81
N PRO A 181 7.63 11.26 2.43
CA PRO A 181 8.58 10.23 2.00
C PRO A 181 8.09 9.40 0.80
N ASP A 182 6.79 9.42 0.48
CA ASP A 182 6.19 8.59 -0.58
C ASP A 182 6.21 9.32 -1.95
N PRO A 183 7.00 8.86 -2.93
CA PRO A 183 7.11 9.52 -4.23
C PRO A 183 5.88 9.28 -5.13
N LEU A 184 5.13 8.19 -4.93
CA LEU A 184 3.89 7.94 -5.67
C LEU A 184 2.70 8.70 -5.11
N PHE A 185 2.76 9.04 -3.82
CA PHE A 185 1.72 9.79 -3.11
C PHE A 185 2.34 11.07 -2.51
N PRO A 186 2.80 12.05 -3.33
CA PRO A 186 3.60 13.18 -2.85
C PRO A 186 2.86 14.14 -1.89
N GLU A 187 1.53 14.06 -1.83
CA GLU A 187 0.72 14.78 -0.84
C GLU A 187 0.55 14.03 0.50
N LEU A 188 0.82 12.72 0.53
CA LEU A 188 0.73 11.89 1.74
C LEU A 188 1.88 12.26 2.69
N ARG A 189 1.50 13.00 3.73
CA ARG A 189 2.41 13.39 4.82
C ARG A 189 2.61 12.25 5.80
N SER A 190 3.80 12.16 6.35
CA SER A 190 4.18 11.28 7.46
C SER A 190 4.87 12.11 8.54
N VAL A 191 4.90 11.62 9.79
CA VAL A 191 5.87 12.13 10.78
C VAL A 191 7.30 11.82 10.34
N ASP A 192 8.29 12.52 10.88
CA ASP A 192 9.70 12.21 10.60
C ASP A 192 10.13 10.84 11.17
N ALA A 193 11.29 10.35 10.71
CA ALA A 193 11.79 9.03 11.07
C ALA A 193 12.09 8.89 12.58
N ALA A 194 12.56 9.96 13.23
CA ALA A 194 12.84 9.98 14.66
C ALA A 194 11.55 9.84 15.48
N THR A 195 10.51 10.60 15.13
CA THR A 195 9.18 10.52 15.74
C THR A 195 8.55 9.15 15.51
N ALA A 196 8.66 8.59 14.30
CA ALA A 196 8.19 7.25 14.00
C ALA A 196 8.89 6.19 14.88
N ALA A 197 10.22 6.25 15.00
CA ALA A 197 11.01 5.33 15.81
C ALA A 197 10.62 5.39 17.30
N VAL A 198 10.49 6.60 17.87
CA VAL A 198 10.05 6.79 19.27
C VAL A 198 8.65 6.23 19.51
N GLN A 199 7.72 6.44 18.57
CA GLN A 199 6.36 5.89 18.67
C GLN A 199 6.33 4.36 18.59
N CYS A 200 7.12 3.77 17.69
CA CYS A 200 7.25 2.31 17.56
C CYS A 200 7.89 1.70 18.82
N LEU A 201 9.00 2.24 19.30
CA LEU A 201 9.66 1.81 20.53
C LEU A 201 8.72 1.92 21.74
N SER A 202 7.99 3.03 21.86
CA SER A 202 6.97 3.20 22.92
C SER A 202 5.86 2.15 22.85
N SER A 203 5.50 1.65 21.65
CA SER A 203 4.53 0.56 21.53
C SER A 203 5.08 -0.78 22.02
N VAL A 204 6.35 -1.07 21.74
CA VAL A 204 7.07 -2.29 22.19
C VAL A 204 7.24 -2.27 23.71
N MET A 205 7.77 -1.17 24.27
CA MET A 205 7.97 -1.02 25.72
C MET A 205 6.67 -1.09 26.52
N ARG A 206 5.52 -0.81 25.90
CA ARG A 206 4.18 -0.93 26.51
C ARG A 206 3.52 -2.29 26.26
N GLY A 207 4.26 -3.28 25.75
CA GLY A 207 3.75 -4.62 25.46
C GLY A 207 2.67 -4.67 24.37
N LYS A 208 2.56 -3.64 23.53
CA LYS A 208 1.53 -3.57 22.47
C LYS A 208 1.96 -4.28 21.18
N LYS A 209 3.26 -4.51 21.02
CA LYS A 209 3.86 -5.33 19.97
C LYS A 209 5.02 -6.11 20.58
N THR A 210 5.05 -7.42 20.35
CA THR A 210 6.20 -8.29 20.64
C THR A 210 7.16 -8.32 19.45
N TRP A 211 8.46 -8.47 19.75
CA TRP A 211 9.49 -8.76 18.74
C TRP A 211 9.53 -10.26 18.45
#